data_AF-A0A348VSS5-F1
#
_entry.id   AF-A0A348VSS5-F1
#
_cell.length_a   1.000
_cell.length_b   1.000
_cell.length_c   1.000
_cell.angle_alpha   90.00
_cell.angle_beta   90.00
_cell.angle_gamma   90.00
#
_symmetry.space_group_name_H-M   'P 1'
#
loop_
_entity.id
_entity.type
_entity.pdbx_description
1 polymer ?
#
loop_
_entity_poly.entity_id
_entity_poly.type
_entity_poly.pdbx_seq_one_letter_code
_entity_poly.pdbx_strand_id
1 'polypeptide(L)'
;MNKDEILNMPAGYEINKLIAINVMGWALVNNHGAAGGKFWIGHGGSFGDMPESYLPDFSGEIAPAFSVVEKLCNENGCDIVKVCKRDPELLRGEWSCNFGLGFEAFGETAPLAICRAALLARGLTQRAPDRSNVTQKKRSGK
;
A
#
# COMPACT_ATOMS: atom_id res chain seq x y z
N MET A 1 -3.16 9.25 -8.21
CA MET A 1 -4.23 9.02 -7.23
C MET A 1 -4.02 9.98 -6.08
N ASN A 2 -5.07 10.49 -5.46
CA ASN A 2 -4.96 11.36 -4.29
C ASN A 2 -5.34 10.60 -3.00
N LYS A 3 -5.18 11.25 -1.85
CA LYS A 3 -5.42 10.64 -0.54
C LYS A 3 -6.89 10.25 -0.37
N ASP A 4 -7.81 11.12 -0.77
CA ASP A 4 -9.24 10.91 -0.58
C ASP A 4 -9.77 9.79 -1.47
N GLU A 5 -9.23 9.64 -2.69
CA GLU A 5 -9.53 8.51 -3.58
C GLU A 5 -9.15 7.18 -2.92
N ILE A 6 -7.97 7.07 -2.30
CA ILE A 6 -7.54 5.86 -1.59
C ILE A 6 -8.44 5.59 -0.39
N LEU A 7 -8.72 6.62 0.42
CA LEU A 7 -9.50 6.48 1.65
C LEU A 7 -10.97 6.10 1.39
N ASN A 8 -11.54 6.48 0.25
CA ASN A 8 -12.91 6.13 -0.11
C ASN A 8 -13.01 4.89 -1.02
N MET A 9 -11.89 4.30 -1.44
CA MET A 9 -11.89 3.14 -2.33
C MET A 9 -12.44 1.89 -1.62
N PRO A 10 -13.50 1.24 -2.13
CA PRO A 10 -14.03 0.02 -1.52
C PRO A 10 -13.06 -1.15 -1.65
N ALA A 11 -13.26 -2.18 -0.83
CA ALA A 11 -12.58 -3.45 -1.02
C ALA A 11 -12.94 -4.06 -2.38
N GLY A 12 -11.98 -4.75 -3.00
CA GLY A 12 -12.16 -5.43 -4.28
C GLY A 12 -10.99 -5.26 -5.25
N TYR A 13 -11.25 -5.57 -6.51
CA TYR A 13 -10.21 -5.74 -7.54
C TYR A 13 -9.29 -4.52 -7.69
N GLU A 14 -9.85 -3.31 -7.75
CA GLU A 14 -9.06 -2.09 -8.01
C GLU A 14 -8.03 -1.81 -6.92
N ILE A 15 -8.42 -1.88 -5.64
CA ILE A 15 -7.47 -1.67 -4.53
C ILE A 15 -6.45 -2.83 -4.46
N ASN A 16 -6.88 -4.07 -4.68
CA ASN A 16 -6.01 -5.24 -4.68
C ASN A 16 -4.93 -5.13 -5.78
N LYS A 17 -5.32 -4.60 -6.94
CA LYS A 17 -4.42 -4.38 -8.08
C LYS A 17 -3.38 -3.31 -7.75
N LEU A 18 -3.79 -2.24 -7.10
CA LEU A 18 -2.88 -1.18 -6.66
C LEU A 18 -1.88 -1.69 -5.60
N ILE A 19 -2.33 -2.55 -4.69
CA ILE A 19 -1.47 -3.21 -3.70
C ILE A 19 -0.43 -4.09 -4.39
N ALA A 20 -0.86 -4.96 -5.30
CA ALA A 20 0.05 -5.81 -6.06
C ALA A 20 1.14 -4.98 -6.75
N ILE A 21 0.77 -3.90 -7.45
CA ILE A 21 1.73 -3.08 -8.19
C ILE A 21 2.63 -2.26 -7.27
N ASN A 22 2.04 -1.46 -6.37
CA ASN A 22 2.78 -0.39 -5.68
C ASN A 22 3.39 -0.83 -4.35
N VAL A 23 2.86 -1.89 -3.74
CA VAL A 23 3.34 -2.38 -2.45
C VAL A 23 4.13 -3.67 -2.61
N MET A 24 3.57 -4.63 -3.34
CA MET A 24 4.21 -5.93 -3.57
C MET A 24 5.24 -5.89 -4.70
N GLY A 25 5.20 -4.86 -5.57
CA GLY A 25 6.14 -4.71 -6.69
C GLY A 25 5.87 -5.70 -7.82
N TRP A 26 4.62 -6.12 -8.00
CA TRP A 26 4.21 -7.03 -9.07
C TRP A 26 3.94 -6.25 -10.36
N ALA A 27 4.16 -6.91 -11.50
CA ALA A 27 3.82 -6.37 -12.80
C ALA A 27 2.74 -7.22 -13.47
N LEU A 28 1.76 -6.56 -14.10
CA LEU A 28 0.79 -7.22 -14.97
C LEU A 28 1.33 -7.17 -16.41
N VAL A 29 1.72 -8.32 -16.94
CA VAL A 29 2.27 -8.44 -18.30
C VAL A 29 1.30 -9.17 -19.21
N ASN A 30 1.36 -8.87 -20.50
CA ASN A 30 0.70 -9.67 -21.52
C ASN A 30 1.67 -10.75 -21.99
N ASN A 31 1.28 -12.01 -21.91
CA ASN A 31 2.00 -13.10 -22.56
C ASN A 31 1.39 -13.33 -23.95
N HIS A 32 2.25 -13.34 -24.97
CA HIS A 32 1.88 -13.62 -26.36
C HIS A 32 2.16 -15.07 -26.78
N GLY A 33 2.52 -15.96 -25.83
CA GLY A 33 2.70 -17.39 -26.07
C GLY A 33 1.39 -18.14 -26.38
N ALA A 34 1.48 -19.46 -26.60
CA ALA A 34 0.38 -20.28 -27.12
C ALA A 34 -0.94 -20.25 -26.30
N ALA A 35 -0.88 -19.90 -25.01
CA ALA A 35 -2.07 -19.74 -24.17
C ALA A 35 -2.70 -18.32 -24.24
N GLY A 36 -1.93 -17.30 -24.64
CA GLY A 36 -2.30 -15.89 -24.53
C GLY A 36 -2.63 -15.45 -23.09
N GLY A 37 -2.85 -14.15 -22.88
CA GLY A 37 -3.45 -13.64 -21.65
C GLY A 37 -2.54 -12.76 -20.79
N LYS A 38 -3.09 -12.31 -19.65
CA LYS A 38 -2.45 -11.40 -18.70
C LYS A 38 -1.99 -12.16 -17.45
N PHE A 39 -0.79 -11.86 -17.00
CA PHE A 39 -0.16 -12.54 -15.87
C PHE A 39 0.49 -11.56 -14.90
N TRP A 40 0.38 -11.85 -13.61
CA TRP A 40 1.11 -11.23 -12.53
C TRP A 40 2.50 -11.87 -12.39
N ILE A 41 3.53 -11.02 -12.37
CA ILE A 41 4.91 -11.43 -12.13
C ILE A 41 5.43 -10.68 -10.90
N GLY A 42 5.90 -11.42 -9.90
CA GLY A 42 6.52 -10.85 -8.69
C GLY A 42 8.02 -10.59 -8.88
N HIS A 43 8.52 -9.47 -8.34
CA HIS A 43 9.97 -9.23 -8.24
C HIS A 43 10.59 -10.23 -7.24
N GLY A 44 11.46 -11.14 -7.73
CA GLY A 44 12.24 -12.06 -6.87
C GLY A 44 11.88 -13.55 -6.96
N GLY A 45 10.98 -13.96 -7.87
CA GLY A 45 10.84 -15.37 -8.27
C GLY A 45 10.11 -16.31 -7.28
N SER A 46 9.56 -15.82 -6.16
CA SER A 46 8.84 -16.69 -5.21
C SER A 46 7.37 -16.97 -5.56
N PHE A 47 6.75 -16.14 -6.40
CA PHE A 47 5.45 -16.41 -7.00
C PHE A 47 5.67 -16.52 -8.51
N GLY A 48 5.54 -17.72 -9.06
CA GLY A 48 5.62 -17.94 -10.51
C GLY A 48 4.57 -17.14 -11.27
N ASP A 49 4.61 -17.16 -12.60
CA ASP A 49 3.66 -16.43 -13.45
C ASP A 49 2.22 -16.83 -13.11
N MET A 50 1.45 -15.93 -12.50
CA MET A 50 0.08 -16.18 -12.08
C MET A 50 -0.91 -15.52 -13.03
N PRO A 51 -2.02 -16.15 -13.43
CA PRO A 51 -3.04 -15.49 -14.24
C PRO A 51 -3.58 -14.22 -13.56
N GLU A 52 -4.01 -13.22 -14.35
CA GLU A 52 -4.63 -11.97 -13.83
C GLU A 52 -5.77 -12.25 -12.83
N SER A 53 -6.55 -13.31 -13.09
CA SER A 53 -7.68 -13.74 -12.26
C SER A 53 -7.31 -14.26 -10.87
N TYR A 54 -6.04 -14.59 -10.64
CA TYR A 54 -5.54 -15.09 -9.35
C TYR A 54 -4.93 -13.96 -8.51
N LEU A 55 -5.34 -12.71 -8.73
CA LEU A 55 -4.94 -11.62 -7.85
C LEU A 55 -5.45 -11.91 -6.41
N PRO A 56 -4.56 -11.99 -5.40
CA PRO A 56 -4.99 -12.23 -4.03
C PRO A 56 -5.94 -11.14 -3.54
N ASP A 57 -6.89 -11.54 -2.69
CA ASP A 57 -7.84 -10.58 -2.11
C ASP A 57 -7.22 -9.85 -0.91
N PHE A 58 -6.29 -8.93 -1.19
CA PHE A 58 -5.60 -8.14 -0.17
C PHE A 58 -6.55 -7.32 0.72
N SER A 59 -7.67 -6.82 0.17
CA SER A 59 -8.58 -5.92 0.88
C SER A 59 -9.79 -6.60 1.50
N GLY A 60 -10.09 -7.84 1.13
CA GLY A 60 -11.16 -8.66 1.73
C GLY A 60 -10.65 -9.71 2.71
N GLU A 61 -9.44 -10.28 2.49
CA GLU A 61 -8.90 -11.37 3.30
C GLU A 61 -7.70 -10.95 4.15
N ILE A 62 -7.68 -11.40 5.41
CA ILE A 62 -6.61 -11.03 6.36
C ILE A 62 -5.26 -11.66 6.02
N ALA A 63 -5.22 -12.89 5.51
CA ALA A 63 -3.95 -13.55 5.23
C ALA A 63 -3.17 -12.85 4.09
N PRO A 64 -3.75 -12.56 2.91
CA PRO A 64 -3.10 -11.73 1.90
C PRO A 64 -2.77 -10.31 2.42
N ALA A 65 -3.66 -9.68 3.18
CA ALA A 65 -3.38 -8.37 3.78
C ALA A 65 -2.16 -8.40 4.71
N PHE A 66 -1.95 -9.49 5.44
CA PHE A 66 -0.79 -9.61 6.33
C PHE A 66 0.52 -9.67 5.54
N SER A 67 0.54 -10.27 4.35
CA SER A 67 1.72 -10.23 3.47
C SER A 67 2.11 -8.80 3.05
N VAL A 68 1.15 -7.87 3.00
CA VAL A 68 1.43 -6.44 2.79
C VAL A 68 2.18 -5.84 3.98
N VAL A 69 1.75 -6.18 5.19
CA VAL A 69 2.40 -5.75 6.44
C VAL A 69 3.84 -6.28 6.46
N GLU A 70 4.03 -7.57 6.20
CA GLU A 70 5.35 -8.22 6.18
C GLU A 70 6.28 -7.55 5.16
N LYS A 71 5.78 -7.28 3.95
CA LYS A 71 6.54 -6.61 2.89
C LYS A 71 7.03 -5.23 3.35
N LEU A 72 6.16 -4.40 3.92
CA LEU A 72 6.53 -3.06 4.39
C LEU A 72 7.46 -3.10 5.60
N CYS A 73 7.26 -4.06 6.51
CA CYS A 73 8.11 -4.25 7.68
C CYS A 73 9.54 -4.65 7.31
N ASN A 74 9.68 -5.58 6.35
CA ASN A 74 10.98 -6.04 5.87
C ASN A 74 11.79 -4.94 5.19
N GLU A 75 11.13 -3.96 4.58
CA GLU A 75 11.81 -2.88 3.85
C GLU A 75 12.19 -1.68 4.72
N ASN A 76 11.39 -1.36 5.74
CA ASN A 76 11.55 -0.12 6.52
C ASN A 76 11.98 -0.35 7.98
N GLY A 77 12.10 -1.61 8.42
CA GLY A 77 12.35 -1.95 9.82
C GLY A 77 11.07 -1.90 10.66
N CYS A 78 10.88 -2.90 11.53
CA CYS A 78 9.67 -3.09 12.34
C CYS A 78 9.52 -2.03 13.45
N ASP A 79 8.91 -0.88 13.11
CA ASP A 79 8.10 -0.07 14.05
C ASP A 79 6.66 0.16 13.51
N ILE A 80 6.37 -0.44 12.35
CA ILE A 80 5.19 -0.27 11.50
C ILE A 80 3.95 -1.01 12.04
N VAL A 81 4.12 -2.03 12.88
CA VAL A 81 3.04 -2.94 13.34
C VAL A 81 2.35 -2.44 14.63
N LYS A 82 2.26 -1.12 14.86
CA LYS A 82 1.74 -0.61 16.14
C LYS A 82 0.23 -0.40 16.22
N VAL A 83 -0.54 -0.28 15.14
CA VAL A 83 -1.91 0.30 15.29
C VAL A 83 -2.96 -0.25 14.31
N CYS A 84 -2.98 -1.54 14.01
CA CYS A 84 -4.20 -2.11 13.41
C CYS A 84 -5.19 -2.43 14.53
N LYS A 85 -6.04 -1.45 14.90
CA LYS A 85 -6.99 -1.56 16.02
C LYS A 85 -8.39 -1.20 15.56
N ARG A 86 -9.38 -1.83 16.18
CA ARG A 86 -10.76 -1.36 16.09
C ARG A 86 -10.92 -0.19 17.07
N ASP A 87 -11.22 1.00 16.55
CA ASP A 87 -11.38 2.17 17.41
C ASP A 87 -12.85 2.32 17.83
N PRO A 88 -13.19 2.13 19.12
CA PRO A 88 -14.57 2.29 19.60
C PRO A 88 -15.03 3.75 19.66
N GLU A 89 -14.10 4.72 19.60
CA GLU A 89 -14.42 6.16 19.67
C GLU A 89 -14.67 6.78 18.28
N LEU A 90 -14.25 6.10 17.19
CA LEU A 90 -14.65 6.50 15.84
C LEU A 90 -16.09 6.07 15.59
N LEU A 91 -16.89 6.99 15.04
CA LEU A 91 -18.35 6.97 14.88
C LEU A 91 -18.95 5.74 14.15
N ARG A 92 -18.14 4.74 13.75
CA ARG A 92 -18.55 3.55 13.00
C ARG A 92 -17.91 2.23 13.47
N GLY A 93 -17.07 2.23 14.52
CA GLY A 93 -16.38 1.01 14.96
C GLY A 93 -15.44 0.44 13.90
N GLU A 94 -14.86 1.32 13.09
CA GLU A 94 -13.95 1.04 11.99
C GLU A 94 -12.58 0.56 12.49
N TRP A 95 -11.88 -0.15 11.61
CA TRP A 95 -10.49 -0.48 11.79
C TRP A 95 -9.64 0.72 11.40
N SER A 96 -8.75 1.16 12.28
CA SER A 96 -7.63 2.02 11.93
C SER A 96 -6.40 1.16 11.69
N CYS A 97 -5.57 1.52 10.71
CA CYS A 97 -4.22 1.01 10.57
C CYS A 97 -3.24 2.15 10.26
N ASN A 98 -2.05 2.11 10.87
CA ASN A 98 -1.04 3.14 10.75
C ASN A 98 0.34 2.50 10.54
N PHE A 99 1.04 2.91 9.47
CA PHE A 99 2.39 2.45 9.12
C PHE A 99 3.50 3.45 9.43
N GLY A 100 3.29 4.32 10.43
CA GLY A 100 4.22 5.38 10.84
C GLY A 100 4.07 6.66 10.02
N LEU A 101 4.72 7.75 10.47
CA LEU A 101 4.86 9.03 9.76
C LEU A 101 3.54 9.70 9.28
N GLY A 102 2.42 9.39 9.91
CA GLY A 102 1.11 9.97 9.57
C GLY A 102 0.34 9.26 8.45
N PHE A 103 0.78 8.06 8.05
CA PHE A 103 0.08 7.21 7.09
C PHE A 103 -0.96 6.33 7.79
N GLU A 104 -1.99 6.97 8.34
CA GLU A 104 -3.15 6.31 8.94
C GLU A 104 -4.30 6.24 7.94
N ALA A 105 -4.97 5.08 7.92
CA ALA A 105 -6.19 4.88 7.14
C ALA A 105 -7.22 4.07 7.92
N PHE A 106 -8.49 4.28 7.58
CA PHE A 106 -9.62 3.60 8.17
C PHE A 106 -10.27 2.65 7.17
N GLY A 107 -10.94 1.62 7.68
CA GLY A 107 -11.70 0.67 6.86
C GLY A 107 -12.75 -0.07 7.68
N GLU A 108 -13.80 -0.52 7.01
CA GLU A 108 -14.85 -1.35 7.63
C GLU A 108 -14.29 -2.70 8.10
N THR A 109 -13.18 -3.15 7.51
CA THR A 109 -12.45 -4.37 7.85
C THR A 109 -10.97 -4.09 8.06
N ALA A 110 -10.28 -4.93 8.84
CA ALA A 110 -8.84 -4.81 9.04
C ALA A 110 -8.05 -4.91 7.72
N PRO A 111 -8.34 -5.87 6.81
CA PRO A 111 -7.66 -5.96 5.51
C PRO A 111 -7.75 -4.68 4.68
N LEU A 112 -8.93 -4.05 4.66
CA LEU A 112 -9.15 -2.80 3.93
C LEU A 112 -8.35 -1.63 4.53
N ALA A 113 -8.35 -1.50 5.86
CA ALA A 113 -7.56 -0.48 6.56
C ALA A 113 -6.05 -0.65 6.29
N ILE A 114 -5.55 -1.89 6.33
CA ILE A 114 -4.17 -2.24 5.98
C ILE A 114 -3.85 -1.78 4.55
N CYS A 115 -4.68 -2.14 3.58
CA CYS A 115 -4.42 -1.82 2.17
C CYS A 115 -4.39 -0.30 1.94
N ARG A 116 -5.36 0.44 2.48
CA ARG A 116 -5.40 1.90 2.34
C ARG A 116 -4.16 2.54 2.97
N ALA A 117 -3.78 2.15 4.19
CA ALA A 117 -2.59 2.67 4.86
C ALA A 117 -1.31 2.36 4.05
N ALA A 118 -1.21 1.17 3.46
CA ALA A 118 -0.05 0.76 2.67
C ALA A 118 0.14 1.63 1.41
N LEU A 119 -0.96 1.93 0.72
CA LEU A 119 -0.95 2.77 -0.47
C LEU A 119 -0.57 4.23 -0.12
N LEU A 120 -1.02 4.72 1.04
CA LEU A 120 -0.59 6.03 1.55
C LEU A 120 0.91 6.03 1.86
N ALA A 121 1.43 5.01 2.55
CA ALA A 121 2.84 4.90 2.91
C ALA A 121 3.79 4.84 1.70
N ARG A 122 3.33 4.27 0.58
CA ARG A 122 4.09 4.23 -0.68
C ARG A 122 4.06 5.53 -1.47
N GLY A 123 3.35 6.56 -1.00
CA GLY A 123 3.33 7.87 -1.64
C GLY A 123 2.57 7.88 -2.96
N LEU A 124 1.60 6.97 -3.15
CA LEU A 124 0.62 7.12 -4.23
C LEU A 124 -0.17 8.42 -4.11
N THR A 125 -0.21 9.00 -2.92
CA THR A 125 -0.47 10.42 -2.68
C THR A 125 0.83 11.17 -2.91
N GLN A 126 0.95 11.92 -4.02
CA GLN A 126 2.14 12.67 -4.41
C GLN A 126 2.97 13.16 -3.21
N ARG A 127 4.26 12.77 -3.18
CA ARG A 127 5.27 13.46 -2.36
C ARG A 127 5.15 14.95 -2.64
N ALA A 128 4.75 15.75 -1.64
CA ALA A 128 5.05 17.16 -1.66
C ALA A 128 6.57 17.28 -1.85
N PRO A 129 7.06 18.19 -2.73
CA PRO A 129 8.48 18.35 -2.92
C PRO A 129 9.11 18.73 -1.58
N ASP A 130 10.17 18.00 -1.24
CA ASP A 130 11.04 18.27 -0.12
C ASP A 130 11.44 19.75 -0.10
N ARG A 131 10.92 20.50 0.88
CA ARG A 131 11.27 21.90 1.14
C ARG A 131 12.59 22.03 1.91
N SER A 132 13.49 21.04 1.87
CA SER A 132 14.82 21.15 2.45
C SER A 132 15.91 21.44 1.41
N ASN A 133 15.79 22.58 0.72
CA ASN A 133 16.85 23.34 0.02
C ASN A 133 16.15 24.61 -0.51
N VAL A 134 16.41 25.86 -0.12
CA VAL A 134 17.66 26.56 0.14
C VAL A 134 17.34 27.80 0.99
N THR A 135 17.65 27.77 2.29
CA THR A 135 17.75 29.00 3.09
C THR A 135 19.03 28.99 3.92
N GLN A 136 20.18 28.96 3.27
CA GLN A 136 21.43 29.45 3.86
C GLN A 136 22.29 30.18 2.82
N LYS A 137 21.95 31.44 2.58
CA LYS A 137 22.95 32.43 2.16
C LYS A 137 22.66 33.76 2.83
N LYS A 138 22.80 33.79 4.16
CA LYS A 138 23.00 35.02 4.91
C LYS A 138 24.13 34.81 5.91
N ARG A 139 25.18 35.61 5.71
CA ARG A 139 26.20 36.04 6.68
C ARG A 139 27.41 35.13 6.89
N SER A 140 28.40 35.36 6.04
CA SER A 140 29.81 35.58 6.40
C SER A 140 30.28 36.67 5.44
N GLY A 141 30.88 37.80 5.81
CA GLY A 141 31.63 38.13 7.00
C GLY A 141 32.96 38.73 6.52
N LYS A 142 33.14 40.03 6.79
CA LYS A 142 34.33 40.88 6.59
C LYS A 142 34.66 41.34 5.17
#